data_AF-A0A0F8F221-F1
#
_entry.id   AF-A0A0F8F221-F1
#
_cell.length_a   1.000
_cell.length_b   1.000
_cell.length_c   1.000
_cell.angle_alpha   90.00
_cell.angle_beta   90.00
_cell.angle_gamma   90.00
#
_symmetry.space_group_name_H-M   'P 1'
#
loop_
_entity.id
_entity.type
_entity.pdbx_description
1 polymer ?
#
loop_
_entity_poly.entity_id
_entity_poly.type
_entity_poly.pdbx_seq_one_letter_code
_entity_poly.pdbx_strand_id
1 'polypeptide(L)'
;MTLEKILKDTFRGETTEVGWYLAMSKIAEQEGLADVAVYLRQIAMDEAWHATEVAEIMGLVKSTTIENLEMMLEGESKAEVEKAEAAELARKEGNTRAALFFERASLDEARHKAGLKGFLERIKKQQ
;
A
#
# COMPACT_ATOMS: atom_id res chain seq x y z
N MET A 1 -1.36 -23.42 -17.12
CA MET A 1 -1.71 -22.33 -16.19
C MET A 1 -1.98 -22.96 -14.83
N THR A 2 -1.30 -22.56 -13.76
CA THR A 2 -1.50 -23.11 -12.41
C THR A 2 -2.44 -22.23 -11.60
N LEU A 3 -3.16 -22.79 -10.62
CA LEU A 3 -4.00 -22.02 -9.72
C LEU A 3 -3.20 -20.94 -8.97
N GLU A 4 -1.99 -21.27 -8.53
CA GLU A 4 -1.08 -20.32 -7.88
C GLU A 4 -0.79 -19.10 -8.77
N LYS A 5 -0.56 -19.32 -10.07
CA LYS A 5 -0.34 -18.22 -11.02
C LYS A 5 -1.59 -17.36 -11.17
N ILE A 6 -2.77 -17.99 -11.25
CA ILE A 6 -4.05 -17.27 -11.33
C ILE A 6 -4.22 -16.38 -10.11
N LEU A 7 -4.03 -16.92 -8.91
CA LEU A 7 -4.17 -16.15 -7.66
C LEU A 7 -3.17 -14.99 -7.58
N LYS A 8 -1.91 -15.21 -7.97
CA LYS A 8 -0.89 -14.13 -8.03
C LYS A 8 -1.29 -13.01 -9.01
N ASP A 9 -1.76 -13.39 -10.19
CA ASP A 9 -2.18 -12.44 -11.22
C ASP A 9 -3.45 -11.70 -10.78
N THR A 10 -4.41 -12.39 -10.14
CA THR A 10 -5.61 -11.78 -9.56
C THR A 10 -5.23 -10.79 -8.48
N PHE A 11 -4.45 -11.17 -7.46
CA PHE A 11 -4.02 -10.26 -6.39
C PHE A 11 -3.38 -8.97 -6.94
N ARG A 12 -2.53 -9.11 -7.97
CA ARG A 12 -1.93 -7.98 -8.66
C ARG A 12 -2.96 -7.13 -9.42
N GLY A 13 -3.93 -7.76 -10.08
CA GLY A 13 -5.02 -7.09 -10.78
C GLY A 13 -5.85 -6.25 -9.83
N GLU A 14 -6.41 -6.88 -8.79
CA GLU A 14 -7.25 -6.22 -7.77
C GLU A 14 -6.53 -5.02 -7.14
N THR A 15 -5.28 -5.20 -6.68
CA THR A 15 -4.49 -4.11 -6.08
C THR A 15 -4.14 -2.98 -7.07
N THR A 16 -4.04 -3.28 -8.36
CA THR A 16 -3.85 -2.26 -9.41
C THR A 16 -5.13 -1.46 -9.63
N GLU A 17 -6.28 -2.13 -9.65
CA GLU A 17 -7.59 -1.53 -9.89
C GLU A 17 -8.00 -0.58 -8.76
N VAL A 18 -7.68 -0.90 -7.50
CA VAL A 18 -7.82 0.05 -6.37
C VAL A 18 -7.19 1.41 -6.71
N GLY A 19 -5.94 1.40 -7.19
CA GLY A 19 -5.22 2.62 -7.56
C GLY A 19 -5.85 3.36 -8.73
N TRP A 20 -6.31 2.63 -9.75
CA TRP A 20 -6.99 3.20 -10.91
C TRP A 20 -8.32 3.85 -10.54
N TYR A 21 -9.19 3.15 -9.81
CA TYR A 21 -10.49 3.68 -9.40
C TYR A 21 -10.36 4.90 -8.49
N LEU A 22 -9.39 4.92 -7.56
CA LEU A 22 -9.12 6.12 -6.75
C LEU A 22 -8.59 7.30 -7.59
N ALA A 23 -7.79 7.04 -8.62
CA ALA A 23 -7.33 8.09 -9.53
C ALA A 23 -8.48 8.63 -10.40
N MET A 24 -9.32 7.75 -10.94
CA MET A 24 -10.52 8.13 -11.70
C MET A 24 -11.52 8.89 -10.84
N SER A 25 -11.70 8.49 -9.58
CA SER A 25 -12.55 9.20 -8.62
C SER A 25 -12.11 10.66 -8.44
N LYS A 26 -10.80 10.92 -8.30
CA LYS A 26 -10.27 12.29 -8.21
C LYS A 26 -10.55 13.12 -9.47
N ILE A 27 -10.49 12.50 -10.65
CA ILE A 27 -10.83 13.16 -11.91
C ILE A 27 -12.31 13.52 -11.93
N ALA A 28 -13.19 12.59 -11.56
CA ALA A 28 -14.63 12.85 -11.48
C ALA A 28 -14.98 14.00 -10.52
N GLU A 29 -14.30 14.11 -9.37
CA GLU A 29 -14.46 15.27 -8.46
C GLU A 29 -14.05 16.58 -9.12
N GLN A 30 -12.94 16.60 -9.86
CA GLN A 30 -12.45 17.78 -10.57
C GLN A 30 -13.41 18.24 -11.67
N GLU A 31 -14.14 17.30 -12.28
CA GLU A 31 -15.18 17.54 -13.29
C GLU A 31 -16.54 17.92 -12.67
N GLY A 32 -16.68 17.88 -11.34
CA GLY A 32 -17.93 18.17 -10.65
C GLY A 32 -18.94 17.01 -10.61
N LEU A 33 -18.52 15.79 -10.96
CA LEU A 33 -19.32 14.56 -10.98
C LEU A 33 -19.22 13.82 -9.63
N ALA A 34 -19.76 14.42 -8.58
CA ALA A 34 -19.60 13.93 -7.20
C ALA A 34 -20.19 12.53 -6.96
N ASP A 35 -21.32 12.21 -7.59
CA ASP A 35 -21.96 10.89 -7.52
C ASP A 35 -21.09 9.80 -8.15
N VAL A 36 -20.53 10.07 -9.34
CA VAL A 36 -19.57 9.18 -10.01
C VAL A 36 -18.32 8.98 -9.16
N ALA A 37 -17.78 10.06 -8.58
CA ALA A 37 -16.60 9.97 -7.72
C ALA A 37 -16.83 9.08 -6.49
N VAL A 38 -18.00 9.19 -5.84
CA VAL A 38 -18.39 8.35 -4.71
C VAL A 38 -18.51 6.90 -5.14
N TYR A 39 -19.16 6.63 -6.26
CA TYR A 39 -19.32 5.27 -6.78
C TYR A 39 -17.96 4.63 -7.11
N LEU A 40 -17.04 5.36 -7.75
CA LEU A 40 -15.69 4.87 -8.04
C LEU A 40 -14.89 4.56 -6.77
N ARG A 41 -15.06 5.31 -5.68
CA ARG A 41 -14.46 4.96 -4.38
C ARG A 41 -15.05 3.68 -3.79
N GLN A 42 -16.34 3.45 -3.98
CA GLN A 42 -16.97 2.21 -3.54
C GLN A 42 -16.37 1.01 -4.28
N ILE A 43 -16.27 1.09 -5.61
CA ILE A 43 -15.62 0.04 -6.42
C ILE A 43 -14.17 -0.20 -5.95
N ALA A 44 -13.41 0.86 -5.71
CA ALA A 44 -12.04 0.72 -5.18
C ALA A 44 -11.99 -0.04 -3.84
N MET A 45 -13.03 0.07 -3.01
CA MET A 45 -13.12 -0.70 -1.77
C MET A 45 -13.52 -2.15 -2.02
N ASP A 46 -14.41 -2.40 -2.99
CA ASP A 46 -14.81 -3.75 -3.38
C ASP A 46 -13.59 -4.54 -3.91
N GLU A 47 -12.76 -3.94 -4.78
CA GLU A 47 -11.53 -4.61 -5.26
C GLU A 47 -10.48 -4.78 -4.15
N ALA A 48 -10.45 -3.88 -3.16
CA ALA A 48 -9.59 -4.06 -1.99
C ALA A 48 -10.02 -5.28 -1.14
N TRP A 49 -11.33 -5.54 -1.06
CA TRP A 49 -11.85 -6.75 -0.41
C TRP A 49 -11.55 -8.01 -1.23
N HIS A 50 -11.69 -7.98 -2.56
CA HIS A 50 -11.27 -9.09 -3.41
C HIS A 50 -9.76 -9.41 -3.24
N ALA A 51 -8.90 -8.38 -3.22
CA ALA A 51 -7.48 -8.55 -2.95
C ALA A 51 -7.22 -9.19 -1.57
N THR A 52 -8.01 -8.83 -0.56
CA THR A 52 -7.92 -9.39 0.79
C THR A 52 -8.24 -10.88 0.80
N GLU A 53 -9.34 -11.30 0.16
CA GLU A 53 -9.71 -12.71 0.05
C GLU A 53 -8.62 -13.54 -0.65
N VAL A 54 -8.05 -13.00 -1.73
CA VAL A 54 -6.95 -13.68 -2.43
C VAL A 54 -5.69 -13.78 -1.57
N ALA A 55 -5.36 -12.72 -0.81
CA ALA A 55 -4.22 -12.73 0.11
C ALA A 55 -4.38 -13.80 1.21
N GLU A 56 -5.60 -13.99 1.72
CA GLU A 56 -5.92 -15.04 2.68
C GLU A 56 -5.77 -16.43 2.08
N ILE A 57 -6.36 -16.68 0.90
CA ILE A 57 -6.25 -17.96 0.17
C ILE A 57 -4.78 -18.33 -0.08
N MET A 58 -3.95 -17.34 -0.41
CA MET A 58 -2.53 -17.52 -0.68
C MET A 58 -1.64 -17.56 0.57
N GLY A 59 -2.17 -17.25 1.75
CA GLY A 59 -1.39 -17.17 2.98
C GLY A 59 -0.34 -16.04 2.99
N LEU A 60 -0.63 -14.91 2.35
CA LEU A 60 0.28 -13.75 2.28
C LEU A 60 0.39 -12.98 3.60
N VAL A 61 -0.54 -13.22 4.53
CA VAL A 61 -0.56 -12.65 5.88
C VAL A 61 -0.26 -13.72 6.92
N LYS A 62 0.23 -13.30 8.09
CA LYS A 62 0.49 -14.15 9.25
C LYS A 62 -0.80 -14.46 10.01
N SER A 63 -0.76 -15.50 10.85
CA SER A 63 -1.91 -15.95 11.62
C SER A 63 -2.23 -15.06 12.83
N THR A 64 -1.26 -14.29 13.33
CA THR A 64 -1.47 -13.38 14.47
C THR A 64 -1.24 -11.91 14.13
N THR A 65 -1.93 -11.02 14.85
CA THR A 65 -1.74 -9.57 14.71
C THR A 65 -0.30 -9.15 15.01
N ILE A 66 0.35 -9.75 16.01
CA ILE A 66 1.74 -9.42 16.37
C ILE A 66 2.69 -9.76 15.22
N GLU A 67 2.60 -10.97 14.66
CA GLU A 67 3.47 -11.37 13.55
C GLU A 67 3.22 -10.53 12.29
N ASN A 68 1.98 -10.15 12.01
CA ASN A 68 1.66 -9.24 10.90
C ASN A 68 2.27 -7.85 11.11
N LEU A 69 2.16 -7.30 12.33
CA LEU A 69 2.75 -6.01 12.66
C LEU A 69 4.28 -6.06 12.59
N GLU A 70 4.91 -7.16 13.01
CA GLU A 70 6.37 -7.37 12.89
C GLU A 70 6.81 -7.46 11.42
N MET A 71 6.07 -8.24 10.61
CA MET A 71 6.30 -8.35 9.17
C MET A 71 6.22 -6.99 8.48
N MET A 72 5.18 -6.20 8.78
CA MET A 72 5.02 -4.87 8.20
C MET A 72 6.04 -3.88 8.75
N LEU A 73 6.44 -3.96 10.03
CA LEU A 73 7.47 -3.10 10.59
C LEU A 73 8.82 -3.29 9.87
N GLU A 74 9.18 -4.54 9.58
CA GLU A 74 10.38 -4.85 8.78
C GLU A 74 10.23 -4.31 7.36
N GLY A 75 9.06 -4.51 6.74
CA GLY A 75 8.74 -3.99 5.41
C GLY A 75 8.89 -2.48 5.30
N GLU A 76 8.26 -1.71 6.20
CA GLU A 76 8.33 -0.25 6.19
C GLU A 76 9.74 0.26 6.49
N SER A 77 10.51 -0.44 7.35
CA SER A 77 11.90 -0.10 7.62
C SER A 77 12.79 -0.24 6.39
N LYS A 78 12.56 -1.27 5.57
CA LYS A 78 13.26 -1.45 4.29
C LYS A 78 12.81 -0.40 3.27
N ALA A 79 11.51 -0.20 3.14
CA ALA A 79 10.93 0.73 2.17
C ALA A 79 11.35 2.19 2.42
N GLU A 80 11.49 2.61 3.67
CA GLU A 80 12.03 3.93 4.03
C GLU A 80 13.43 4.16 3.43
N VAL A 81 14.32 3.18 3.56
CA VAL A 81 15.69 3.22 3.03
C VAL A 81 15.66 3.20 1.51
N GLU A 82 14.95 2.24 0.91
CA GLU A 82 14.84 2.10 -0.55
C GLU A 82 14.29 3.37 -1.21
N LYS A 83 13.30 4.02 -0.59
CA LYS A 83 12.74 5.28 -1.09
C LYS A 83 13.70 6.46 -0.91
N ALA A 84 14.47 6.49 0.17
CA ALA A 84 15.51 7.51 0.34
C ALA A 84 16.60 7.40 -0.73
N GLU A 85 17.06 6.18 -1.01
CA GLU A 85 18.02 5.89 -2.08
C GLU A 85 17.46 6.23 -3.47
N ALA A 86 16.19 5.87 -3.74
CA ALA A 86 15.51 6.22 -4.98
C ALA A 86 15.37 7.74 -5.16
N ALA A 87 15.14 8.49 -4.08
CA ALA A 87 15.11 9.96 -4.13
C ALA A 87 16.48 10.53 -4.50
N GLU A 88 17.57 9.97 -3.98
CA GLU A 88 18.93 10.38 -4.34
C GLU A 88 19.25 10.09 -5.81
N LEU A 89 18.90 8.89 -6.29
CA LEU A 89 19.08 8.52 -7.69
C LEU A 89 18.28 9.46 -8.62
N ALA A 90 17.01 9.70 -8.30
CA ALA A 90 16.17 10.60 -9.09
C ALA A 90 16.74 12.03 -9.15
N ARG A 91 17.36 12.52 -8.07
CA ARG A 91 18.08 13.82 -8.09
C ARG A 91 19.30 13.78 -9.01
N LYS A 92 20.10 12.70 -8.95
CA LYS A 92 21.28 12.52 -9.84
C LYS A 92 20.88 12.49 -11.31
N GLU A 93 19.72 11.92 -11.64
CA GLU A 93 19.18 11.86 -13.00
C GLU A 93 18.42 13.14 -13.42
N GLY A 94 18.30 14.14 -12.54
CA GLY A 94 17.60 15.39 -12.84
C GLY A 94 16.08 15.28 -12.87
N ASN A 95 15.49 14.20 -12.36
CA ASN A 95 14.04 14.02 -12.28
C ASN A 95 13.49 14.54 -10.94
N THR A 96 13.31 15.86 -10.86
CA THR A 96 12.83 16.54 -9.64
C THR A 96 11.48 16.01 -9.15
N ARG A 97 10.56 15.68 -10.05
CA ARG A 97 9.23 15.18 -9.67
C ARG A 97 9.31 13.82 -8.99
N ALA A 98 10.12 12.91 -9.52
CA ALA A 98 10.35 11.61 -8.90
C ALA A 98 11.09 11.75 -7.56
N ALA A 99 12.11 12.61 -7.50
CA ALA A 99 12.84 12.88 -6.26
C ALA A 99 11.92 13.33 -5.12
N LEU A 100 11.06 14.32 -5.37
CA LEU A 100 10.10 14.82 -4.37
C LEU A 100 9.07 13.77 -3.97
N PHE A 101 8.62 12.93 -4.91
CA PHE A 101 7.72 11.82 -4.60
C PHE A 101 8.39 10.83 -3.64
N PHE A 102 9.58 10.36 -3.96
CA PHE A 102 10.29 9.36 -3.16
C PHE A 102 10.72 9.89 -1.80
N GLU A 103 11.12 11.16 -1.71
CA GLU A 103 11.42 11.80 -0.43
C GLU A 103 10.20 11.86 0.48
N ARG A 104 9.04 12.30 -0.05
CA ARG A 104 7.79 12.27 0.73
C ARG A 104 7.41 10.84 1.13
N ALA A 105 7.52 9.88 0.19
CA ALA A 105 7.18 8.49 0.46
C ALA A 105 8.09 7.88 1.54
N SER A 106 9.39 8.19 1.55
CA SER A 106 10.31 7.76 2.61
C SER A 106 9.89 8.29 3.99
N LEU A 107 9.45 9.55 4.07
CA LEU A 107 8.91 10.13 5.32
C LEU A 107 7.59 9.48 5.75
N ASP A 108 6.73 9.13 4.78
CA ASP A 108 5.50 8.37 5.06
C ASP A 108 5.83 6.98 5.64
N GLU A 109 6.82 6.26 5.10
CA GLU A 109 7.22 4.96 5.65
C GLU A 109 7.86 5.07 7.03
N ALA A 110 8.65 6.12 7.28
CA ALA A 110 9.16 6.40 8.62
C ALA A 110 8.03 6.60 9.64
N ARG A 111 6.94 7.27 9.23
CA ARG A 111 5.73 7.45 10.05
C ARG A 111 4.98 6.14 10.25
N HIS A 112 4.80 5.34 9.21
CA HIS A 112 4.17 4.01 9.30
C HIS A 112 4.94 3.09 10.24
N LYS A 113 6.27 2.99 10.04
CA LYS A 113 7.21 2.28 10.92
C LYS A 113 7.06 2.69 12.38
N ALA A 114 7.01 3.99 12.66
CA ALA A 114 6.84 4.51 14.02
C ALA A 114 5.49 4.09 14.63
N GLY A 115 4.40 4.16 13.86
CA GLY A 115 3.07 3.71 14.29
C GLY A 115 3.02 2.21 14.60
N LEU A 116 3.53 1.38 13.69
CA LEU A 116 3.60 -0.08 13.85
C LEU A 116 4.40 -0.46 15.10
N LYS A 117 5.56 0.15 15.30
CA LYS A 117 6.41 -0.06 16.47
C LYS A 117 5.67 0.30 17.77
N GLY A 118 4.99 1.45 17.80
CA GLY A 118 4.21 1.89 18.96
C GLY A 118 3.09 0.90 19.34
N PHE A 119 2.36 0.38 18.35
CA PHE A 119 1.33 -0.63 18.60
C PHE A 119 1.91 -1.95 19.10
N LEU A 120 3.01 -2.43 18.50
CA LEU A 120 3.71 -3.64 18.96
C LEU A 120 4.18 -3.55 20.40
N GLU A 121 4.84 -2.45 20.76
CA GLU A 121 5.30 -2.23 22.13
C GLU A 121 4.15 -2.17 23.13
N ARG A 122 3.03 -1.54 22.76
CA ARG A 122 1.83 -1.49 23.61
C ARG A 122 1.25 -2.89 23.84
N ILE A 123 1.06 -3.68 22.78
CA ILE A 123 0.48 -5.02 22.87
C ILE A 123 1.37 -5.95 23.69
N LYS A 124 2.69 -5.94 23.45
CA LYS A 124 3.66 -6.79 24.16
C LYS A 124 3.78 -6.45 25.66
N LYS A 125 3.44 -5.23 26.07
CA LYS A 125 3.41 -4.83 27.50
C LYS A 125 2.13 -5.25 28.23
N GLN A 126 1.07 -5.59 27.49
CA GLN A 126 -0.23 -5.99 28.04
C GLN A 126 -0.38 -7.52 28.16
N GLN A 127 0.61 -8.27 27.68
CA GLN A 127 0.74 -9.72 27.82
C GLN A 127 1.65 -10.05 29.00
#